data_AF-A0A9E4E3K3-F1
#
_entry.id   AF-A0A9E4E3K3-F1
#
_cell.length_a   1.000
_cell.length_b   1.000
_cell.length_c   1.000
_cell.angle_alpha   90.00
_cell.angle_beta   90.00
_cell.angle_gamma   90.00
#
_symmetry.space_group_name_H-M   'P 1'
#
loop_
_entity.id
_entity.type
_entity.pdbx_description
1 polymer ?
#
loop_
_entity_poly.entity_id
_entity_poly.type
_entity_poly.pdbx_seq_one_letter_code
_entity_poly.pdbx_strand_id
1 'polypeptide(L)'
;MKIIKSTLKLALILYICVALSGIYALSASARITPHEGDDDTMLITIEKGDTLWDLCQEHLKDPLQWRELSKYNDFTNPHLIYPGEKLRIPLAMAKDVVEMAEGDLAKQTEELEKLRTELAESEATREKLMAEIKSLSESMTKLQKQIKALETSQKSQEKVIDAVKKANKDAAADVTKVVRNSRNAIQKQLEDLHGHLESSNEMLTALQKELKGTQEHHKSIQEDVKTALTQIETNQKAINELKMMIEDAKGVHEEVSSTKRALVFITTVAAGIGWFAINAIGGRSGE
;
A
#
# COMPACT_ATOMS: atom_id res chain seq x y z
N MET A 1 -153.05 -1.14 -14.45
CA MET A 1 -152.30 -2.27 -15.04
C MET A 1 -151.18 -1.87 -16.02
N LYS A 2 -150.70 -0.60 -16.04
CA LYS A 2 -149.60 -0.16 -16.94
C LYS A 2 -148.19 -0.27 -16.31
N ILE A 3 -148.08 -0.19 -14.99
CA ILE A 3 -146.79 -0.15 -14.28
C ILE A 3 -146.10 -1.53 -14.24
N ILE A 4 -146.86 -2.62 -14.10
CA ILE A 4 -146.35 -4.00 -14.01
C ILE A 4 -145.71 -4.48 -15.34
N LYS A 5 -146.18 -3.98 -16.49
CA LYS A 5 -145.59 -4.34 -17.79
C LYS A 5 -144.23 -3.66 -18.04
N SER A 6 -143.95 -2.55 -17.36
CA SER A 6 -142.70 -1.80 -17.56
C SER A 6 -141.55 -2.36 -16.73
N THR A 7 -141.84 -2.88 -15.54
CA THR A 7 -140.83 -3.52 -14.66
C THR A 7 -140.37 -4.88 -15.21
N LEU A 8 -141.27 -5.63 -15.86
CA LEU A 8 -140.93 -6.93 -16.45
C LEU A 8 -139.94 -6.82 -17.62
N LYS A 9 -140.07 -5.77 -18.45
CA LYS A 9 -139.15 -5.53 -19.57
C LYS A 9 -137.73 -5.17 -19.09
N LEU A 10 -137.64 -4.43 -17.99
CA LEU A 10 -136.36 -3.98 -17.44
C LEU A 10 -135.59 -5.14 -16.78
N ALA A 11 -136.30 -6.05 -16.10
CA ALA A 11 -135.70 -7.28 -15.56
C ALA A 11 -135.19 -8.24 -16.65
N LEU A 12 -135.89 -8.35 -17.78
CA LEU A 12 -135.47 -9.20 -18.90
C LEU A 12 -134.16 -8.68 -19.54
N ILE A 13 -134.03 -7.37 -19.72
CA ILE A 13 -132.81 -6.76 -20.27
C ILE A 13 -131.63 -6.99 -19.32
N LEU A 14 -131.85 -6.84 -18.01
CA LEU A 14 -130.80 -7.04 -17.00
C LEU A 14 -130.33 -8.50 -16.93
N TYR A 15 -131.24 -9.47 -17.09
CA TYR A 15 -130.89 -10.89 -17.18
C TYR A 15 -130.06 -11.20 -18.44
N ILE A 16 -130.40 -10.61 -19.59
CA ILE A 16 -129.65 -10.80 -20.84
C ILE A 16 -128.23 -10.21 -20.72
N CYS A 17 -128.07 -9.05 -20.07
CA CYS A 17 -126.75 -8.45 -19.83
C CYS A 17 -125.86 -9.30 -18.94
N VAL A 18 -126.41 -9.92 -17.87
CA VAL A 18 -125.63 -10.80 -16.99
C VAL A 18 -125.26 -12.11 -17.72
N ALA A 19 -126.18 -12.68 -18.49
CA ALA A 19 -125.94 -13.90 -19.26
C ALA A 19 -124.86 -13.74 -20.36
N LEU A 20 -124.76 -12.56 -20.99
CA LEU A 20 -123.75 -12.29 -22.01
C LEU A 20 -122.35 -12.02 -21.43
N SER A 21 -122.24 -11.60 -20.17
CA SER A 21 -120.95 -11.31 -19.53
C SER A 21 -120.20 -12.55 -19.02
N GLY A 22 -120.88 -13.70 -18.87
CA GLY A 22 -120.36 -14.90 -18.22
C GLY A 22 -119.54 -15.87 -19.09
N ILE A 23 -119.28 -15.57 -20.37
CA ILE A 23 -118.72 -16.55 -21.33
C ILE A 23 -117.22 -16.31 -21.66
N TYR A 24 -116.56 -15.29 -21.13
CA TYR A 24 -115.19 -14.93 -21.52
C TYR A 24 -114.05 -15.45 -20.62
N ALA A 25 -114.22 -16.60 -19.96
CA ALA A 25 -113.12 -17.21 -19.19
C ALA A 25 -113.02 -18.73 -19.41
N LEU A 26 -112.52 -19.12 -20.58
CA LEU A 26 -112.02 -20.47 -20.82
C LEU A 26 -110.79 -20.41 -21.73
N SER A 27 -109.62 -20.15 -21.13
CA SER A 27 -108.34 -20.41 -21.79
C SER A 27 -107.85 -21.78 -21.33
N ALA A 28 -107.78 -22.73 -22.26
CA ALA A 28 -107.14 -24.03 -22.05
C ALA A 28 -105.63 -23.83 -21.89
N SER A 29 -105.08 -24.25 -20.75
CA SER A 29 -103.64 -24.24 -20.49
C SER A 29 -103.10 -25.63 -20.78
N ALA A 30 -102.09 -25.75 -21.65
CA ALA A 30 -101.36 -27.00 -21.81
C ALA A 30 -100.52 -27.26 -20.53
N ARG A 31 -100.41 -28.51 -20.10
CA ARG A 31 -99.60 -28.93 -18.94
C ARG A 31 -98.54 -29.91 -19.40
N ILE A 32 -97.29 -29.67 -19.01
CA ILE A 32 -96.22 -30.69 -19.05
C ILE A 32 -96.36 -31.56 -17.80
N THR A 33 -96.37 -32.88 -17.95
CA THR A 33 -96.30 -33.85 -16.86
C THR A 33 -95.00 -34.65 -17.01
N PRO A 34 -93.89 -34.20 -16.40
CA PRO A 34 -92.64 -34.93 -16.51
C PRO A 34 -92.78 -36.30 -15.84
N HIS A 35 -92.34 -37.37 -16.51
CA HIS A 35 -92.35 -38.72 -15.96
C HIS A 35 -91.55 -38.74 -14.64
N GLU A 36 -92.16 -39.19 -13.54
CA GLU A 36 -91.45 -39.43 -12.28
C GLU A 36 -90.72 -40.77 -12.38
N GLY A 37 -89.42 -40.80 -12.05
CA GLY A 37 -88.70 -42.05 -11.77
C GLY A 37 -87.31 -42.26 -12.38
N ASP A 38 -86.77 -41.38 -13.23
CA ASP A 38 -85.40 -41.56 -13.73
C ASP A 38 -84.38 -40.73 -12.93
N ASP A 39 -83.52 -41.42 -12.18
CA ASP A 39 -82.39 -40.85 -11.43
C ASP A 39 -81.32 -40.20 -12.36
N ASP A 40 -81.39 -40.45 -13.67
CA ASP A 40 -80.44 -39.98 -14.68
C ASP A 40 -81.07 -38.94 -15.63
N THR A 41 -81.73 -37.93 -15.06
CA THR A 41 -82.36 -36.83 -15.80
C THR A 41 -81.92 -35.45 -15.30
N MET A 42 -81.71 -34.52 -16.23
CA MET A 42 -81.49 -33.10 -15.94
C MET A 42 -82.83 -32.35 -16.02
N LEU A 43 -83.19 -31.61 -14.97
CA LEU A 43 -84.40 -30.80 -14.93
C LEU A 43 -84.06 -29.34 -15.22
N ILE A 44 -84.56 -28.80 -16.33
CA ILE A 44 -84.39 -27.39 -16.69
C ILE A 44 -85.71 -26.64 -16.55
N THR A 45 -85.64 -25.35 -16.23
CA THR A 45 -86.82 -24.48 -16.19
C THR A 45 -86.85 -23.66 -17.48
N ILE A 46 -87.96 -23.72 -18.21
CA ILE A 46 -88.12 -23.03 -19.49
C ILE A 46 -88.22 -21.52 -19.22
N GLU A 47 -87.44 -20.72 -19.95
CA GLU A 47 -87.46 -19.27 -19.86
C GLU A 47 -88.23 -18.63 -21.01
N LYS A 48 -88.51 -17.32 -20.90
CA LYS A 48 -89.27 -16.60 -21.91
C LYS A 48 -88.41 -16.38 -23.16
N GLY A 49 -88.77 -17.06 -24.24
CA GLY A 49 -88.09 -16.95 -25.53
C GLY A 49 -87.50 -18.27 -25.99
N ASP A 50 -87.43 -19.27 -25.11
CA ASP A 50 -86.95 -20.60 -25.45
C ASP A 50 -87.89 -21.29 -26.43
N THR A 51 -87.30 -22.11 -27.29
CA THR A 51 -88.03 -23.08 -28.10
C THR A 51 -87.50 -24.47 -27.80
N LEU A 52 -88.32 -25.52 -27.98
CA LEU A 52 -87.86 -26.89 -27.76
C LEU A 52 -86.69 -27.24 -28.69
N TRP A 53 -86.65 -26.62 -29.87
CA TRP A 53 -85.55 -26.71 -30.82
C TRP A 53 -84.25 -26.13 -30.25
N ASP A 54 -84.31 -24.91 -29.69
CA ASP A 54 -83.14 -24.24 -29.12
C ASP A 54 -82.66 -24.96 -27.85
N LEU A 55 -83.58 -25.44 -27.01
CA LEU A 55 -83.26 -26.24 -25.83
C LEU A 55 -82.58 -27.56 -26.18
N CYS A 56 -83.03 -28.25 -27.24
CA CYS A 56 -82.33 -29.43 -27.78
C CYS A 56 -80.97 -29.06 -28.37
N GLN A 57 -80.86 -27.96 -29.14
CA GLN A 57 -79.60 -27.48 -29.68
C GLN A 57 -78.59 -27.13 -28.58
N GLU A 58 -79.05 -26.58 -27.47
CA GLU A 58 -78.22 -26.14 -26.36
C GLU A 58 -77.72 -27.33 -25.53
N HIS A 59 -78.63 -28.18 -25.06
CA HIS A 59 -78.36 -29.24 -24.09
C HIS A 59 -78.01 -30.60 -24.71
N LEU A 60 -78.52 -30.88 -25.91
CA LEU A 60 -78.30 -32.15 -26.61
C LEU A 60 -77.37 -32.00 -27.82
N LYS A 61 -77.04 -30.76 -28.23
CA LYS A 61 -76.30 -30.41 -29.46
C LYS A 61 -76.90 -30.92 -30.77
N ASP A 62 -77.99 -31.69 -30.70
CA ASP A 62 -78.81 -32.11 -31.82
C ASP A 62 -80.23 -31.51 -31.70
N PRO A 63 -80.55 -30.48 -32.49
CA PRO A 63 -81.87 -29.86 -32.45
C PRO A 63 -82.98 -30.81 -32.93
N LEU A 64 -82.68 -31.86 -33.70
CA LEU A 64 -83.68 -32.78 -34.27
C LEU A 64 -84.33 -33.68 -33.21
N GLN A 65 -83.71 -33.81 -32.04
CA GLN A 65 -84.19 -34.61 -30.92
C GLN A 65 -85.41 -34.01 -30.19
N TRP A 66 -85.86 -32.81 -30.58
CA TRP A 66 -87.05 -32.18 -30.01
C TRP A 66 -88.30 -33.08 -30.02
N ARG A 67 -88.44 -33.94 -31.04
CA ARG A 67 -89.57 -34.89 -31.14
C ARG A 67 -89.50 -35.98 -30.07
N GLU A 68 -88.31 -36.45 -29.77
CA GLU A 68 -88.09 -37.52 -28.79
C GLU A 68 -88.16 -36.95 -27.37
N LEU A 69 -87.60 -35.76 -27.15
CA LEU A 69 -87.71 -35.02 -25.90
C LEU A 69 -89.15 -34.63 -25.57
N SER A 70 -89.91 -34.23 -26.59
CA SER A 70 -91.35 -33.93 -26.46
C SER A 70 -92.18 -35.17 -26.10
N LYS A 71 -91.81 -36.35 -26.61
CA LYS A 71 -92.46 -37.60 -26.23
C LYS A 71 -92.11 -38.01 -24.81
N TYR A 72 -90.85 -37.83 -24.40
CA TYR A 72 -90.38 -38.21 -23.07
C TYR A 72 -91.07 -37.43 -21.93
N ASN A 73 -91.47 -36.19 -22.18
CA ASN A 73 -92.14 -35.32 -21.20
C ASN A 73 -93.66 -35.22 -21.40
N ASP A 74 -94.25 -36.09 -22.23
CA ASP A 74 -95.69 -36.19 -22.48
C ASP A 74 -96.36 -34.84 -22.86
N PHE A 75 -95.76 -34.11 -23.79
CA PHE A 75 -96.31 -32.83 -24.23
C PHE A 75 -97.68 -33.01 -24.92
N THR A 76 -98.71 -32.31 -24.41
CA THR A 76 -100.04 -32.27 -25.04
C THR A 76 -100.03 -31.60 -26.42
N ASN A 77 -99.20 -30.56 -26.58
CA ASN A 77 -98.91 -29.92 -27.86
C ASN A 77 -97.41 -29.56 -27.92
N PRO A 78 -96.61 -30.26 -28.73
CA PRO A 78 -95.17 -30.02 -28.84
C PRO A 78 -94.77 -28.62 -29.30
N HIS A 79 -95.69 -27.86 -29.91
CA HIS A 79 -95.43 -26.50 -30.40
C HIS A 79 -95.72 -25.40 -29.37
N LEU A 80 -96.22 -25.74 -28.18
CA LEU A 80 -96.54 -24.79 -27.12
C LEU A 80 -95.78 -25.17 -25.86
N ILE A 81 -94.80 -24.35 -25.49
CA ILE A 81 -94.06 -24.44 -24.24
C ILE A 81 -94.18 -23.11 -23.50
N TYR A 82 -94.32 -23.14 -22.17
CA TYR A 82 -94.52 -21.92 -21.38
C TYR A 82 -93.36 -21.64 -20.43
N PRO A 83 -93.00 -20.36 -20.24
CA PRO A 83 -91.98 -19.99 -19.25
C PRO A 83 -92.40 -20.40 -17.84
N GLY A 84 -91.44 -20.93 -17.07
CA GLY A 84 -91.64 -21.44 -15.72
C GLY A 84 -92.03 -22.92 -15.66
N GLU A 85 -92.31 -23.57 -16.80
CA GLU A 85 -92.50 -25.03 -16.85
C GLU A 85 -91.16 -25.76 -16.71
N LYS A 86 -91.20 -26.99 -16.17
CA LYS A 86 -90.00 -27.80 -15.95
C LYS A 86 -89.90 -28.89 -17.02
N LEU A 87 -88.78 -28.93 -17.73
CA LEU A 87 -88.47 -29.90 -18.76
C LEU A 87 -87.42 -30.90 -18.25
N ARG A 88 -87.68 -32.20 -18.38
CA ARG A 88 -86.70 -33.25 -18.08
C ARG A 88 -85.96 -33.67 -19.34
N ILE A 89 -84.64 -33.64 -19.29
CA ILE A 89 -83.75 -34.11 -20.35
C ILE A 89 -83.08 -35.40 -19.86
N PRO A 90 -83.30 -36.55 -20.52
CA PRO A 90 -82.58 -37.79 -20.21
C PRO A 90 -81.10 -37.66 -20.50
N LEU A 91 -80.24 -38.06 -19.56
CA LEU A 91 -78.79 -38.05 -19.77
C LEU A 91 -78.36 -39.02 -20.89
N ALA A 92 -79.13 -40.07 -21.14
CA ALA A 92 -78.94 -40.96 -22.30
C ALA A 92 -79.06 -40.25 -23.66
N MET A 93 -79.89 -39.19 -23.78
CA MET A 93 -79.99 -38.37 -25.01
C MET A 93 -78.82 -37.39 -25.11
N ALA A 94 -78.26 -36.95 -23.98
CA ALA A 94 -77.14 -36.02 -23.90
C ALA A 94 -75.76 -36.71 -23.88
N LYS A 95 -75.71 -38.04 -24.06
CA LYS A 95 -74.49 -38.85 -23.89
C LYS A 95 -73.32 -38.34 -24.71
N ASP A 96 -73.54 -38.03 -25.99
CA ASP A 96 -72.49 -37.51 -26.88
C ASP A 96 -71.97 -36.14 -26.42
N VAL A 97 -72.83 -35.30 -25.85
CA VAL A 97 -72.46 -33.99 -25.27
C VAL A 97 -71.62 -34.17 -24.01
N VAL A 98 -71.96 -35.15 -23.17
CA VAL A 98 -71.20 -35.50 -21.97
C VAL A 98 -69.83 -36.06 -22.35
N GLU A 99 -69.76 -37.01 -23.29
CA GLU A 99 -68.49 -37.58 -23.77
C GLU A 99 -67.60 -36.51 -24.43
N MET A 100 -68.17 -35.57 -25.19
CA MET A 100 -67.44 -34.42 -25.73
C MET A 100 -66.90 -33.50 -24.62
N ALA A 101 -67.74 -33.17 -23.62
CA ALA A 101 -67.35 -32.32 -22.50
C ALA A 101 -66.26 -32.99 -21.64
N GLU A 102 -66.36 -34.30 -21.40
CA GLU A 102 -65.34 -35.09 -20.70
C GLU A 102 -64.03 -35.16 -21.51
N GLY A 103 -64.11 -35.32 -22.83
CA GLY A 103 -62.94 -35.31 -23.72
C GLY A 103 -62.23 -33.95 -23.76
N ASP A 104 -62.99 -32.85 -23.80
CA ASP A 104 -62.41 -31.50 -23.76
C ASP A 104 -61.88 -31.15 -22.37
N LEU A 105 -62.55 -31.59 -21.30
CA LEU A 105 -62.03 -31.49 -19.93
C LEU A 105 -60.73 -32.27 -19.78
N ALA A 106 -60.63 -33.49 -20.33
CA ALA A 106 -59.41 -34.29 -20.31
C ALA A 106 -58.24 -33.57 -21.01
N LYS A 107 -58.47 -32.97 -22.19
CA LYS A 107 -57.45 -32.14 -22.88
C LYS A 107 -57.02 -30.94 -22.05
N GLN A 108 -57.99 -30.22 -21.46
CA GLN A 108 -57.69 -29.07 -20.60
C GLN A 108 -56.90 -29.48 -19.36
N THR A 109 -57.18 -30.64 -18.77
CA THR A 109 -56.40 -31.15 -17.62
C THR A 109 -55.00 -31.55 -18.03
N GLU A 110 -54.80 -32.14 -19.22
CA GLU A 110 -53.46 -32.47 -19.72
C GLU A 110 -52.64 -31.20 -20.00
N GLU A 111 -53.25 -30.18 -20.59
CA GLU A 111 -52.60 -28.88 -20.83
C GLU A 111 -52.27 -28.16 -19.51
N LEU A 112 -53.17 -28.21 -18.53
CA LEU A 112 -52.94 -27.66 -17.19
C LEU A 112 -51.78 -28.36 -16.47
N GLU A 113 -51.68 -29.69 -16.57
CA GLU A 113 -50.58 -30.44 -15.98
C GLU A 113 -49.24 -30.12 -16.66
N LYS A 114 -49.20 -29.98 -18.00
CA LYS A 114 -48.01 -29.50 -18.72
C LYS A 114 -47.57 -28.12 -18.23
N LEU A 115 -48.50 -27.17 -18.15
CA LEU A 115 -48.20 -25.82 -17.66
C LEU A 115 -47.72 -25.80 -16.20
N ARG A 116 -48.26 -26.69 -15.34
CA ARG A 116 -47.79 -26.85 -13.96
C ARG A 116 -46.36 -27.37 -13.91
N THR A 117 -46.02 -28.35 -14.75
CA THR A 117 -44.65 -28.87 -14.81
C THR A 117 -43.66 -27.83 -15.32
N GLU A 118 -44.00 -27.11 -16.38
CA GLU A 118 -43.16 -26.01 -16.90
C GLU A 118 -43.00 -24.88 -15.87
N LEU A 119 -44.06 -24.54 -15.14
CA LEU A 119 -44.00 -23.54 -14.06
C LEU A 119 -43.07 -24.00 -12.94
N ALA A 120 -43.18 -25.26 -12.50
CA ALA A 120 -42.32 -25.82 -11.47
C ALA A 120 -40.83 -25.84 -11.88
N GLU A 121 -40.54 -26.20 -13.14
CA GLU A 121 -39.18 -26.15 -13.69
C GLU A 121 -38.66 -24.70 -13.78
N SER A 122 -39.49 -23.76 -14.23
CA SER A 122 -39.16 -22.34 -14.28
C SER A 122 -38.89 -21.76 -12.88
N GLU A 123 -39.68 -22.11 -11.88
CA GLU A 123 -39.46 -21.71 -10.50
C GLU A 123 -38.16 -22.29 -9.93
N ALA A 124 -37.86 -23.56 -10.21
CA ALA A 124 -36.62 -24.20 -9.79
C ALA A 124 -35.38 -23.52 -10.41
N THR A 125 -35.44 -23.18 -11.71
CA THR A 125 -34.35 -22.44 -12.38
C THR A 125 -34.22 -21.02 -11.83
N ARG A 126 -35.33 -20.33 -11.55
CA ARG A 126 -35.34 -19.01 -10.91
C ARG A 126 -34.66 -19.02 -9.54
N GLU A 127 -34.98 -20.00 -8.70
CA GLU A 127 -34.35 -20.15 -7.37
C GLU A 127 -32.84 -20.39 -7.48
N LYS A 128 -32.42 -21.26 -8.41
CA LYS A 128 -30.99 -21.49 -8.67
C LYS A 128 -30.28 -20.22 -9.10
N LEU A 129 -30.85 -19.48 -10.06
CA LEU A 129 -30.30 -18.21 -10.53
C LEU A 129 -30.23 -17.17 -9.41
N MET A 130 -31.26 -17.07 -8.56
CA MET A 130 -31.24 -16.17 -7.41
C MET A 130 -30.12 -16.53 -6.42
N ALA A 131 -29.89 -17.82 -6.17
CA ALA A 131 -28.79 -18.26 -5.31
C ALA A 131 -27.41 -17.92 -5.90
N GLU A 132 -27.22 -18.12 -7.20
CA GLU A 132 -25.98 -17.74 -7.91
C GLU A 132 -25.76 -16.21 -7.90
N ILE A 133 -26.80 -15.43 -8.17
CA ILE A 133 -26.74 -13.95 -8.10
C ILE A 133 -26.37 -13.49 -6.70
N LYS A 134 -26.96 -14.11 -5.67
CA LYS A 134 -26.64 -13.79 -4.27
C LYS A 134 -25.16 -14.07 -3.96
N SER A 135 -24.68 -15.26 -4.29
CA SER A 135 -23.27 -15.64 -4.10
C SER A 135 -22.31 -14.70 -4.84
N LEU A 136 -22.64 -14.36 -6.08
CA LEU A 136 -21.85 -13.43 -6.88
C LEU A 136 -21.84 -12.02 -6.25
N SER A 137 -22.97 -11.54 -5.75
CA SER A 137 -23.06 -10.23 -5.06
C SER A 137 -22.20 -10.19 -3.79
N GLU A 138 -22.17 -11.28 -3.02
CA GLU A 138 -21.32 -11.41 -1.83
C GLU A 138 -19.83 -11.39 -2.21
N SER A 139 -19.46 -12.11 -3.28
CA SER A 139 -18.08 -12.07 -3.79
C SER A 139 -17.69 -10.67 -4.27
N MET A 140 -18.60 -9.95 -4.95
CA MET A 140 -18.37 -8.61 -5.46
C MET A 140 -18.16 -7.60 -4.32
N THR A 141 -18.97 -7.68 -3.25
CA THR A 141 -18.78 -6.81 -2.07
C THR A 141 -17.46 -7.10 -1.35
N LYS A 142 -17.04 -8.37 -1.27
CA LYS A 142 -15.73 -8.75 -0.73
C LYS A 142 -14.59 -8.17 -1.56
N LEU A 143 -14.66 -8.27 -2.88
CA LEU A 143 -13.68 -7.69 -3.80
C LEU A 143 -13.64 -6.17 -3.68
N GLN A 144 -14.78 -5.49 -3.61
CA GLN A 144 -14.84 -4.04 -3.40
C GLN A 144 -14.15 -3.62 -2.09
N LYS A 145 -14.34 -4.38 -1.00
CA LYS A 145 -13.66 -4.13 0.27
C LYS A 145 -12.14 -4.31 0.15
N GLN A 146 -11.69 -5.33 -0.57
CA GLN A 146 -10.27 -5.57 -0.82
C GLN A 146 -9.64 -4.46 -1.67
N ILE A 147 -10.32 -4.01 -2.74
CA ILE A 147 -9.88 -2.89 -3.57
C ILE A 147 -9.71 -1.63 -2.71
N LYS A 148 -10.70 -1.29 -1.89
CA LYS A 148 -10.62 -0.12 -1.00
C LYS A 148 -9.46 -0.22 -0.01
N ALA A 149 -9.19 -1.41 0.55
CA ALA A 149 -8.04 -1.61 1.42
C ALA A 149 -6.71 -1.39 0.67
N LEU A 150 -6.60 -1.91 -0.56
CA LEU A 150 -5.43 -1.72 -1.41
C LEU A 150 -5.22 -0.25 -1.78
N GLU A 151 -6.27 0.50 -2.12
CA GLU A 151 -6.19 1.94 -2.39
C GLU A 151 -5.67 2.72 -1.18
N THR A 152 -6.15 2.39 0.02
CA THR A 152 -5.64 3.04 1.25
C THR A 152 -4.17 2.70 1.51
N SER A 153 -3.76 1.46 1.24
CA SER A 153 -2.35 1.04 1.34
C SER A 153 -1.48 1.78 0.32
N GLN A 154 -1.92 1.89 -0.94
CA GLN A 154 -1.21 2.62 -1.98
C GLN A 154 -1.03 4.09 -1.60
N LYS A 155 -2.09 4.74 -1.10
CA LYS A 155 -2.02 6.14 -0.63
C LYS A 155 -1.05 6.31 0.54
N SER A 156 -0.96 5.32 1.42
CA SER A 156 0.03 5.31 2.50
C SER A 156 1.45 5.17 1.96
N GLN A 157 1.66 4.28 0.99
CA GLN A 157 2.96 4.08 0.33
C GLN A 157 3.42 5.35 -0.40
N GLU A 158 2.52 6.08 -1.07
CA GLU A 158 2.84 7.34 -1.74
C GLU A 158 3.39 8.40 -0.76
N LYS A 159 2.79 8.53 0.43
CA LYS A 159 3.31 9.40 1.49
C LYS A 159 4.71 8.99 1.96
N VAL A 160 4.97 7.69 2.08
CA VAL A 160 6.30 7.18 2.44
C VAL A 160 7.32 7.53 1.37
N ILE A 161 6.97 7.37 0.09
CA ILE A 161 7.83 7.75 -1.03
C ILE A 161 8.18 9.24 -0.98
N ASP A 162 7.21 10.12 -0.72
CA ASP A 162 7.45 11.56 -0.62
C ASP A 162 8.32 11.92 0.60
N ALA A 163 8.08 11.29 1.74
CA ALA A 163 8.91 11.46 2.93
C ALA A 163 10.37 11.02 2.67
N VAL A 164 10.57 9.87 2.01
CA VAL A 164 11.90 9.36 1.64
C VAL A 164 12.58 10.29 0.64
N LYS A 165 11.87 10.79 -0.37
CA LYS A 165 12.42 11.78 -1.33
C LYS A 165 12.93 13.03 -0.62
N LYS A 166 12.14 13.56 0.32
CA LYS A 166 12.53 14.74 1.11
C LYS A 166 13.75 14.44 1.98
N ALA A 167 13.72 13.35 2.76
CA ALA A 167 14.83 12.95 3.62
C ALA A 167 16.13 12.74 2.83
N ASN A 168 16.04 12.13 1.64
CA ASN A 168 17.20 11.92 0.78
C ASN A 168 17.78 13.24 0.23
N LYS A 169 16.91 14.20 -0.13
CA LYS A 169 17.33 15.54 -0.53
C LYS A 169 18.05 16.28 0.60
N ASP A 170 17.50 16.22 1.81
CA ASP A 170 18.07 16.87 3.00
C ASP A 170 19.42 16.23 3.37
N ALA A 171 19.49 14.89 3.38
CA ALA A 171 20.73 14.15 3.62
C ALA A 171 21.80 14.46 2.57
N ALA A 172 21.43 14.53 1.28
CA ALA A 172 22.37 14.91 0.22
C ALA A 172 22.92 16.33 0.40
N ALA A 173 22.09 17.28 0.86
CA ALA A 173 22.52 18.64 1.17
C ALA A 173 23.50 18.66 2.36
N ASP A 174 23.20 17.92 3.42
CA ASP A 174 24.05 17.82 4.61
C ASP A 174 25.40 17.17 4.30
N VAL A 175 25.41 16.05 3.56
CA VAL A 175 26.65 15.40 3.11
C VAL A 175 27.49 16.37 2.27
N THR A 176 26.86 17.08 1.33
CA THR A 176 27.57 18.07 0.50
C THR A 176 28.19 19.18 1.35
N LYS A 177 27.49 19.64 2.40
CA LYS A 177 27.98 20.65 3.33
C LYS A 177 29.17 20.13 4.14
N VAL A 178 29.06 18.94 4.73
CA VAL A 178 30.13 18.33 5.54
C VAL A 178 31.38 18.09 4.69
N VAL A 179 31.22 17.52 3.49
CA VAL A 179 32.33 17.29 2.57
C VAL A 179 32.99 18.60 2.14
N ARG A 180 32.21 19.65 1.85
CA ARG A 180 32.76 20.98 1.51
C ARG A 180 33.53 21.57 2.69
N ASN A 181 32.99 21.51 3.91
CA ASN A 181 33.67 22.02 5.10
C ASN A 181 34.96 21.26 5.39
N SER A 182 34.94 19.94 5.29
CA SER A 182 36.12 19.08 5.46
C SER A 182 37.18 19.39 4.41
N ARG A 183 36.80 19.51 3.13
CA ARG A 183 37.72 19.93 2.06
C ARG A 183 38.39 21.26 2.38
N ASN A 184 37.61 22.26 2.81
CA ASN A 184 38.15 23.58 3.13
C ASN A 184 39.11 23.55 4.33
N ALA A 185 38.81 22.73 5.35
CA ALA A 185 39.70 22.55 6.49
C ALA A 185 41.03 21.89 6.07
N ILE A 186 40.96 20.83 5.27
CA ILE A 186 42.14 20.15 4.71
C ILE A 186 42.96 21.12 3.84
N GLN A 187 42.30 21.92 3.00
CA GLN A 187 42.96 22.94 2.18
C GLN A 187 43.76 23.92 3.04
N LYS A 188 43.17 24.40 4.14
CA LYS A 188 43.84 25.30 5.07
C LYS A 188 45.04 24.63 5.74
N GLN A 189 44.89 23.38 6.20
CA GLN A 189 46.00 22.64 6.79
C GLN A 189 47.16 22.43 5.79
N LEU A 190 46.84 22.20 4.51
CA LEU A 190 47.85 22.10 3.45
C LEU A 190 48.58 23.42 3.22
N GLU A 191 47.86 24.54 3.25
CA GLU A 191 48.43 25.89 3.13
C GLU A 191 49.36 26.22 4.31
N ASP A 192 48.92 25.93 5.53
CA ASP A 192 49.73 26.09 6.74
C ASP A 192 51.01 25.22 6.70
N LEU A 193 50.88 23.94 6.28
CA LEU A 193 52.01 23.03 6.10
C LEU A 193 52.99 23.52 5.03
N HIS A 194 52.48 24.10 3.93
CA HIS A 194 53.32 24.65 2.87
C HIS A 194 54.17 25.82 3.40
N GLY A 195 53.55 26.72 4.17
CA GLY A 195 54.28 27.83 4.80
C GLY A 195 55.34 27.36 5.80
N HIS A 196 55.04 26.31 6.59
CA HIS A 196 56.03 25.70 7.49
C HIS A 196 57.21 25.08 6.71
N LEU A 197 56.95 24.42 5.58
CA LEU A 197 57.97 23.85 4.71
C LEU A 197 58.87 24.94 4.13
N GLU A 198 58.29 26.04 3.67
CA GLU A 198 59.01 27.19 3.12
C GLU A 198 59.93 27.81 4.17
N SER A 199 59.41 28.11 5.37
CA SER A 199 60.20 28.63 6.49
C SER A 199 61.32 27.67 6.92
N SER A 200 61.04 26.35 6.95
CA SER A 200 62.06 25.35 7.26
C SER A 200 63.16 25.31 6.20
N ASN A 201 62.80 25.48 4.93
CA ASN A 201 63.76 25.53 3.83
C ASN A 201 64.63 26.78 3.91
N GLU A 202 64.05 27.95 4.22
CA GLU A 202 64.81 29.18 4.47
C GLU A 202 65.82 28.99 5.61
N MET A 203 65.39 28.40 6.72
CA MET A 203 66.28 28.10 7.85
C MET A 203 67.42 27.15 7.46
N LEU A 204 67.14 26.12 6.66
CA LEU A 204 68.16 25.23 6.12
C LEU A 204 69.18 25.98 5.25
N THR A 205 68.72 26.89 4.39
CA THR A 205 69.65 27.70 3.58
C THR A 205 70.52 28.63 4.44
N ALA A 206 69.96 29.21 5.51
CA ALA A 206 70.71 30.02 6.46
C ALA A 206 71.77 29.19 7.19
N LEU A 207 71.41 28.01 7.70
CA LEU A 207 72.34 27.09 8.36
C LEU A 207 73.44 26.60 7.41
N GLN A 208 73.13 26.32 6.15
CA GLN A 208 74.12 25.96 5.14
C GLN A 208 75.11 27.11 4.88
N LYS A 209 74.63 28.36 4.87
CA LYS A 209 75.46 29.55 4.74
C LYS A 209 76.40 29.73 5.94
N GLU A 210 75.88 29.57 7.16
CA GLU A 210 76.71 29.61 8.38
C GLU A 210 77.73 28.48 8.41
N LEU A 211 77.35 27.26 8.03
CA LEU A 211 78.25 26.12 7.93
C LEU A 211 79.40 26.42 6.94
N LYS A 212 79.09 27.00 5.78
CA LYS A 212 80.11 27.40 4.81
C LYS A 212 81.07 28.45 5.39
N GLY A 213 80.53 29.47 6.06
CA GLY A 213 81.34 30.51 6.71
C GLY A 213 82.25 29.95 7.81
N THR A 214 81.75 29.04 8.63
CA THR A 214 82.55 28.36 9.67
C THR A 214 83.62 27.45 9.07
N GLN A 215 83.34 26.76 7.96
CA GLN A 215 84.33 25.97 7.22
C GLN A 215 85.46 26.85 6.65
N GLU A 216 85.13 28.01 6.10
CA GLU A 216 86.10 28.99 5.60
C GLU A 216 86.96 29.54 6.75
N HIS A 217 86.34 29.90 7.88
CA HIS A 217 87.05 30.34 9.08
C HIS A 217 87.97 29.25 9.64
N HIS A 218 87.52 27.98 9.66
CA HIS A 218 88.33 26.86 10.12
C HIS A 218 89.59 26.67 9.25
N LYS A 219 89.45 26.79 7.93
CA LYS A 219 90.59 26.75 7.01
C LYS A 219 91.60 27.86 7.29
N SER A 220 91.12 29.09 7.51
CA SER A 220 91.99 30.22 7.87
C SER A 220 92.77 29.93 9.16
N ILE A 221 92.09 29.48 10.22
CA ILE A 221 92.75 29.11 11.48
C ILE A 221 93.80 28.01 11.24
N GLN A 222 93.49 26.97 10.46
CA GLN A 222 94.45 25.90 10.17
C GLN A 222 95.72 26.44 9.48
N GLU A 223 95.57 27.41 8.59
CA GLU A 223 96.68 28.06 7.89
C GLU A 223 97.49 28.98 8.83
N ASP A 224 96.82 29.74 9.69
CA ASP A 224 97.45 30.54 10.74
C ASP A 224 98.25 29.66 11.72
N VAL A 225 97.66 28.54 12.17
CA VAL A 225 98.31 27.56 13.05
C VAL A 225 99.54 26.96 12.38
N LYS A 226 99.44 26.59 11.09
CA LYS A 226 100.58 26.07 10.33
C LYS A 226 101.71 27.11 10.26
N THR A 227 101.38 28.36 10.00
CA THR A 227 102.35 29.46 9.96
C THR A 227 103.01 29.66 11.32
N ALA A 228 102.24 29.69 12.41
CA ALA A 228 102.76 29.80 13.76
C ALA A 228 103.68 28.64 14.14
N LEU A 229 103.35 27.40 13.75
CA LEU A 229 104.21 26.23 13.96
C LEU A 229 105.56 26.39 13.24
N THR A 230 105.56 26.84 11.97
CA THR A 230 106.82 27.10 11.26
C THR A 230 107.65 28.21 11.91
N GLN A 231 107.00 29.23 12.48
CA GLN A 231 107.67 30.28 13.22
C GLN A 231 108.26 29.77 14.54
N ILE A 232 107.56 28.88 15.24
CA ILE A 232 108.06 28.24 16.46
C ILE A 232 109.27 27.36 16.14
N GLU A 233 109.24 26.58 15.06
CA GLU A 233 110.37 25.75 14.64
C GLU A 233 111.61 26.58 14.30
N THR A 234 111.44 27.70 13.59
CA THR A 234 112.53 28.63 13.28
C THR A 234 113.08 29.31 14.53
N ASN A 235 112.21 29.76 15.43
CA ASN A 235 112.62 30.32 16.72
C ASN A 235 113.36 29.29 17.58
N GLN A 236 112.90 28.04 17.61
CA GLN A 236 113.56 26.96 18.35
C GLN A 236 114.96 26.68 17.80
N LYS A 237 115.12 26.70 16.46
CA LYS A 237 116.41 26.57 15.81
C LYS A 237 117.35 27.72 16.19
N ALA A 238 116.87 28.96 16.14
CA ALA A 238 117.64 30.13 16.54
C ALA A 238 118.07 30.08 18.02
N ILE A 239 117.17 29.65 18.93
CA ILE A 239 117.50 29.43 20.34
C ILE A 239 118.59 28.39 20.50
N ASN A 240 118.52 27.28 19.76
CA ASN A 240 119.55 26.23 19.81
C ASN A 240 120.91 26.75 19.29
N GLU A 241 120.91 27.53 18.20
CA GLU A 241 122.13 28.19 17.67
C GLU A 241 122.73 29.16 18.69
N LEU A 242 121.91 30.02 19.31
CA LEU A 242 122.35 30.93 20.38
C LEU A 242 122.90 30.17 21.60
N LYS A 243 122.28 29.03 21.96
CA LYS A 243 122.74 28.19 23.06
C LYS A 243 124.15 27.65 22.77
N MET A 244 124.42 27.18 21.55
CA MET A 244 125.76 26.74 21.14
C MET A 244 126.79 27.88 21.21
N MET A 245 126.44 29.09 20.75
CA MET A 245 127.34 30.26 20.83
C MET A 245 127.69 30.66 22.27
N ILE A 246 126.74 30.55 23.21
CA ILE A 246 126.98 30.81 24.64
C ILE A 246 127.90 29.74 25.25
N GLU A 247 127.74 28.48 24.84
CA GLU A 247 128.53 27.36 25.32
C GLU A 247 129.99 27.46 24.83
N ASP A 248 130.21 27.87 23.58
CA ASP A 248 131.54 28.22 23.04
C ASP A 248 132.17 29.43 23.75
N ALA A 249 131.39 30.47 24.05
CA ALA A 249 131.87 31.66 24.77
C ALA A 249 132.28 31.37 26.22
N LYS A 250 131.67 30.36 26.87
CA LYS A 250 132.06 29.91 28.22
C LYS A 250 133.40 29.16 28.21
N GLY A 251 133.73 28.44 27.14
CA GLY A 251 135.03 27.77 26.98
C GLY A 251 136.23 28.73 27.01
N VAL A 252 136.05 29.98 26.55
CA VAL A 252 137.11 31.01 26.54
C VAL A 252 137.40 31.56 27.96
N HIS A 253 136.44 31.47 28.89
CA HIS A 253 136.62 32.00 30.25
C HIS A 253 137.29 31.03 31.22
N GLU A 254 137.45 29.74 30.86
CA GLU A 254 137.95 28.71 31.78
C GLU A 254 139.48 28.60 31.81
N GLU A 255 140.20 28.96 30.74
CA GLU A 255 141.68 28.95 30.70
C GLU A 255 142.35 30.08 31.52
N VAL A 256 141.69 31.22 31.73
CA VAL A 256 142.32 32.40 32.37
C VAL A 256 142.27 32.36 33.92
N SER A 257 141.48 31.45 34.50
CA SER A 257 141.19 31.41 35.94
C SER A 257 142.19 30.56 36.76
N SER A 258 142.85 29.56 36.17
CA SER A 258 143.75 28.65 36.92
C SER A 258 145.05 29.34 37.36
N THR A 259 145.62 30.19 36.51
CA THR A 259 146.88 30.92 36.76
C THR A 259 146.74 31.98 37.86
N LYS A 260 145.53 32.56 38.02
CA LYS A 260 145.26 33.57 39.07
C LYS A 260 145.06 32.95 40.46
N ARG A 261 144.59 31.70 40.56
CA ARG A 261 144.37 31.02 41.84
C ARG A 261 145.67 30.56 42.51
N ALA A 262 146.69 30.17 41.72
CA ALA A 262 147.99 29.75 42.24
C ALA A 262 148.77 30.92 42.89
N LEU A 263 148.68 32.12 42.33
CA LEU A 263 149.40 33.30 42.84
C LEU A 263 148.85 33.80 44.19
N VAL A 264 147.52 33.75 44.38
CA VAL A 264 146.84 34.15 45.63
C VAL A 264 147.18 33.20 46.79
N PHE A 265 147.41 31.92 46.52
CA PHE A 265 147.77 30.96 47.56
C PHE A 265 149.16 31.24 48.14
N ILE A 266 150.13 31.60 47.29
CA ILE A 266 151.51 31.88 47.73
C ILE A 266 151.60 33.18 48.55
N THR A 267 150.81 34.20 48.21
CA THR A 267 150.78 35.45 49.00
C THR A 267 150.05 35.30 50.34
N THR A 268 149.02 34.45 50.41
CA THR A 268 148.25 34.22 51.64
C THR A 268 149.04 33.46 52.70
N VAL A 269 149.86 32.48 52.29
CA VAL A 269 150.71 31.72 53.24
C VAL A 269 151.81 32.59 53.85
N ALA A 270 152.39 33.52 53.08
CA ALA A 270 153.41 34.44 53.58
C ALA A 270 152.86 35.46 54.61
N ALA A 271 151.61 35.91 54.44
CA ALA A 271 150.97 36.83 55.39
C ALA A 271 150.52 36.16 56.70
N GLY A 272 150.11 34.88 56.63
CA GLY A 272 149.64 34.12 57.80
C GLY A 272 150.72 33.86 58.86
N ILE A 273 151.99 33.68 58.44
CA ILE A 273 153.11 33.45 59.35
C ILE A 273 153.47 34.74 60.12
N GLY A 274 153.24 35.93 59.53
CA GLY A 274 153.45 37.21 60.20
C GLY A 274 152.37 37.57 61.23
N TRP A 275 151.12 37.17 60.99
CA TRP A 275 149.99 37.49 61.89
C TRP A 275 149.97 36.63 63.17
N PHE A 276 150.40 35.36 63.07
CA PHE A 276 150.40 34.44 64.21
C PHE A 276 151.42 34.80 65.31
N ALA A 277 152.41 35.65 65.01
CA ALA A 277 153.32 36.16 66.03
C ALA A 277 152.72 37.30 66.89
N ILE A 278 151.62 37.94 66.46
CA ILE A 278 151.16 39.20 67.07
C ILE A 278 149.86 39.05 67.87
N ASN A 279 148.93 38.15 67.51
CA ASN A 279 147.60 38.12 68.12
C ASN A 279 147.29 36.96 69.07
N ALA A 280 148.32 36.36 69.67
CA ALA A 280 148.18 35.52 70.87
C ALA A 280 147.73 36.32 72.14
N ILE A 281 147.20 37.53 71.96
CA ILE A 281 146.82 38.45 73.03
C ILE A 281 145.46 39.08 72.66
N GLY A 282 144.39 38.63 73.32
CA GLY A 282 143.14 39.42 73.43
C GLY A 282 142.01 39.03 72.47
N GLY A 283 140.97 38.39 73.01
CA GLY A 283 139.82 37.93 72.24
C GLY A 283 138.54 38.75 72.43
N ARG A 284 137.48 38.13 71.90
CA ARG A 284 136.10 38.01 72.44
C ARG A 284 135.00 38.97 71.91
N SER A 285 133.95 38.27 71.45
CA SER A 285 132.50 38.60 71.37
C SER A 285 132.05 39.74 70.46
N GLY A 286 130.93 39.65 69.75
CA GLY A 286 129.86 38.66 69.74
C GLY A 286 128.71 39.17 68.85
N GLU A 287 127.66 38.35 68.79
CA GLU A 287 126.44 38.43 67.96
C GLU A 287 126.54 37.91 66.53
#